data_AF-A0A7C2K4B2-F1
#
_entry.id   AF-A0A7C2K4B2-F1
#
_cell.length_a   1.000
_cell.length_b   1.000
_cell.length_c   1.000
_cell.angle_alpha   90.00
_cell.angle_beta   90.00
_cell.angle_gamma   90.00
#
_symmetry.space_group_name_H-M   'P 1'
#
loop_
_entity.id
_entity.type
_entity.pdbx_description
1 polymer ?
#
loop_
_entity_poly.entity_id
_entity_poly.type
_entity_poly.pdbx_seq_one_letter_code
_entity_poly.pdbx_strand_id
1 'polypeptide(L)'
;MVKEKLGKIKQINLKDVFEKEDKDFTPWLNENLGILSEKLNLDIIDNNIEENVGNFTCDIVAKDSDSNKTIVIENQFGTTNHDHLGKILTYAAGKQAGIIIWIAENFREEHKKALEWLNENVDPETGPSFFGVEIKLIKIEDSPPAPDFRIVVKPNDWERMVRMSSQTMSETSKKYLEFFTKLVEKYKEINPGWRKVKPLPQSWLSFGAGRSGLVFAWAFKSNNRFAVELYIDTGDKNENERIFEELAKHRDKIENELKGLVWEKLEDKRGCRIAVYKNIKGSIKFLTEEDYLEIIEWATETMKTFSSLFSKYIKKI
;
A
#
# COMPACT_ATOMS: atom_id res chain seq x y z
N MET A 1 40.18 -11.05 17.28
CA MET A 1 39.51 -12.19 16.62
C MET A 1 38.07 -11.78 16.35
N VAL A 2 37.57 -12.00 15.13
CA VAL A 2 36.15 -11.73 14.81
C VAL A 2 35.32 -12.76 15.59
N LYS A 3 34.26 -12.31 16.26
CA LYS A 3 33.40 -13.17 17.10
C LYS A 3 32.59 -14.19 16.29
N GLU A 4 32.41 -13.95 14.99
CA GLU A 4 31.62 -14.79 14.09
C GLU A 4 32.30 -14.92 12.72
N LYS A 5 31.96 -15.99 12.00
CA LYS A 5 32.41 -16.23 10.62
C LYS A 5 31.56 -15.40 9.66
N LEU A 6 32.21 -14.55 8.86
CA LEU A 6 31.54 -13.74 7.85
C LEU A 6 31.28 -14.59 6.59
N GLY A 7 30.06 -14.53 6.06
CA GLY A 7 29.67 -15.19 4.81
C GLY A 7 30.11 -14.42 3.57
N LYS A 8 30.22 -15.11 2.43
CA LYS A 8 30.54 -14.50 1.13
C LYS A 8 29.28 -14.16 0.35
N ILE A 9 29.22 -12.92 -0.13
CA ILE A 9 28.19 -12.46 -1.07
C ILE A 9 28.53 -12.97 -2.47
N LYS A 10 27.54 -13.52 -3.16
CA LYS A 10 27.59 -13.89 -4.57
C LYS A 10 26.46 -13.18 -5.31
N GLN A 11 26.76 -12.64 -6.49
CA GLN A 11 25.75 -12.11 -7.40
C GLN A 11 25.24 -13.26 -8.28
N ILE A 12 23.92 -13.34 -8.45
CA ILE A 12 23.21 -14.30 -9.29
C ILE A 12 22.63 -13.55 -10.49
N ASN A 13 22.64 -14.16 -11.68
CA ASN A 13 22.01 -13.53 -12.85
C ASN A 13 20.49 -13.62 -12.69
N LEU A 14 19.76 -12.59 -13.13
CA LEU A 14 18.30 -12.61 -13.05
C LEU A 14 17.71 -13.80 -13.83
N LYS A 15 18.29 -14.11 -14.99
CA LYS A 15 17.87 -15.22 -15.86
C LYS A 15 18.04 -16.62 -15.24
N ASP A 16 18.83 -16.74 -14.18
CA ASP A 16 18.98 -18.00 -13.44
C ASP A 16 17.81 -18.24 -12.47
N VAL A 17 17.01 -17.20 -12.19
CA VAL A 17 15.87 -17.22 -11.27
C VAL A 17 14.54 -16.96 -11.99
N PHE A 18 14.53 -16.08 -12.98
CA PHE A 18 13.38 -15.71 -13.80
C PHE A 18 13.65 -16.12 -15.25
N GLU A 19 12.88 -17.06 -15.79
CA GLU A 19 13.09 -17.55 -17.16
C GLU A 19 12.72 -16.47 -18.19
N LYS A 20 11.65 -15.72 -17.91
CA LYS A 20 11.08 -14.69 -18.77
C LYS A 20 10.78 -13.41 -18.01
N GLU A 21 11.03 -12.29 -18.69
CA GLU A 21 10.84 -10.95 -18.13
C GLU A 21 9.36 -10.67 -17.90
N ASP A 22 8.54 -10.78 -18.94
CA ASP A 22 7.10 -10.55 -18.95
C ASP A 22 6.32 -11.53 -18.07
N LYS A 23 6.71 -12.80 -18.07
CA LYS A 23 5.95 -13.87 -17.41
C LYS A 23 6.39 -14.23 -16.00
N ASP A 24 7.63 -13.93 -15.62
CA ASP A 24 8.17 -14.30 -14.32
C ASP A 24 8.63 -13.07 -13.53
N PHE A 25 9.46 -12.22 -14.13
CA PHE A 25 10.02 -11.08 -13.40
C PHE A 25 8.99 -9.98 -13.15
N THR A 26 8.20 -9.59 -14.15
CA THR A 26 7.17 -8.54 -13.99
C THR A 26 6.11 -8.92 -12.94
N PRO A 27 5.53 -10.14 -12.94
CA PRO A 27 4.60 -10.55 -11.90
C PRO A 27 5.23 -10.60 -10.51
N TRP A 28 6.46 -11.14 -10.41
CA TRP A 28 7.19 -11.15 -9.14
C TRP A 28 7.45 -9.73 -8.62
N LEU A 29 7.88 -8.83 -9.49
CA LEU A 29 8.14 -7.43 -9.14
C LEU A 29 6.85 -6.77 -8.62
N ASN A 30 5.73 -6.99 -9.32
CA ASN A 30 4.41 -6.48 -8.95
C ASN A 30 3.94 -6.95 -7.56
N GLU A 31 4.18 -8.21 -7.22
CA GLU A 31 3.86 -8.77 -5.89
C GLU A 31 4.82 -8.28 -4.79
N ASN A 32 6.03 -7.84 -5.16
CA ASN A 32 7.10 -7.48 -4.24
C ASN A 32 7.47 -5.98 -4.31
N LEU A 33 6.56 -5.13 -4.78
CA LEU A 33 6.78 -3.68 -4.91
C LEU A 33 7.16 -3.02 -3.58
N GLY A 34 6.78 -3.60 -2.44
CA GLY A 34 7.18 -3.10 -1.12
C GLY A 34 8.69 -2.92 -0.93
N ILE A 35 9.52 -3.76 -1.57
CA ILE A 35 10.99 -3.65 -1.51
C ILE A 35 11.46 -2.41 -2.28
N LEU A 36 10.85 -2.16 -3.44
CA LEU A 36 11.13 -1.00 -4.28
C LEU A 36 10.60 0.29 -3.64
N SER A 37 9.39 0.24 -3.07
CA SER A 37 8.77 1.29 -2.27
C SER A 37 9.67 1.80 -1.16
N GLU A 38 10.19 0.89 -0.33
CA GLU A 38 11.12 1.23 0.75
C GLU A 38 12.38 1.89 0.20
N LYS A 39 12.92 1.36 -0.91
CA LYS A 39 14.14 1.90 -1.51
C LYS A 39 13.96 3.32 -2.04
N LEU A 40 12.85 3.58 -2.73
CA LEU A 40 12.53 4.87 -3.35
C LEU A 40 11.91 5.87 -2.36
N ASN A 41 11.52 5.40 -1.17
CA ASN A 41 10.71 6.13 -0.19
C ASN A 41 9.39 6.61 -0.81
N LEU A 42 8.67 5.66 -1.44
CA LEU A 42 7.38 5.83 -2.10
C LEU A 42 6.37 4.84 -1.51
N ASP A 43 5.11 5.24 -1.34
CA ASP A 43 4.04 4.32 -0.99
C ASP A 43 3.27 3.90 -2.25
N ILE A 44 3.71 2.78 -2.85
CA ILE A 44 3.20 2.31 -4.14
C ILE A 44 1.97 1.43 -3.90
N ILE A 45 0.82 1.86 -4.42
CA ILE A 45 -0.48 1.20 -4.26
C ILE A 45 -1.20 1.07 -5.61
N ASP A 46 -2.35 0.36 -5.62
CA ASP A 46 -3.24 0.22 -6.79
C ASP A 46 -2.50 -0.23 -8.06
N ASN A 47 -1.59 -1.19 -7.92
CA ASN A 47 -0.74 -1.67 -9.01
C ASN A 47 -1.44 -2.72 -9.89
N ASN A 48 -1.32 -2.56 -11.20
CA ASN A 48 -1.75 -3.50 -12.22
C ASN A 48 -0.58 -3.81 -13.17
N ILE A 49 -0.56 -5.03 -13.70
CA ILE A 49 0.38 -5.44 -14.73
C ILE A 49 -0.23 -5.30 -16.13
N GLU A 50 0.64 -5.15 -17.13
CA GLU A 50 0.28 -5.21 -18.55
C GLU A 50 -0.86 -4.25 -18.96
N GLU A 51 -0.81 -2.99 -18.50
CA GLU A 51 -1.84 -2.02 -18.83
C GLU A 51 -1.65 -1.39 -20.22
N ASN A 52 -2.71 -1.39 -21.02
CA ASN A 52 -2.68 -0.82 -22.38
C ASN A 52 -2.45 0.70 -22.40
N VAL A 53 -1.60 1.13 -23.33
CA VAL A 53 -1.31 2.50 -23.76
C VAL A 53 -1.38 2.54 -25.29
N GLY A 54 -2.58 2.78 -25.84
CA GLY A 54 -2.80 2.66 -27.28
C GLY A 54 -2.54 1.23 -27.75
N ASN A 55 -1.55 1.05 -28.63
CA ASN A 55 -1.12 -0.25 -29.15
C ASN A 55 0.04 -0.89 -28.36
N PHE A 56 0.49 -0.25 -27.29
CA PHE A 56 1.57 -0.72 -26.44
C PHE A 56 1.05 -1.10 -25.06
N THR A 57 1.88 -1.81 -24.30
CA THR A 57 1.54 -2.30 -22.97
C THR A 57 2.62 -1.88 -22.00
N CYS A 58 2.24 -1.18 -20.93
CA CYS A 58 3.14 -0.81 -19.84
C CYS A 58 3.28 -2.00 -18.89
N ASP A 59 4.51 -2.32 -18.46
CA ASP A 59 4.76 -3.48 -17.59
C ASP A 59 3.96 -3.40 -16.29
N ILE A 60 4.11 -2.29 -15.54
CA ILE A 60 3.35 -2.04 -14.31
C ILE A 60 2.89 -0.58 -14.27
N VAL A 61 1.62 -0.38 -13.96
CA VAL A 61 1.04 0.92 -13.63
C VAL A 61 0.56 0.88 -12.19
N ALA A 62 0.92 1.89 -11.39
CA ALA A 62 0.55 1.99 -9.99
C ALA A 62 0.25 3.46 -9.62
N LYS A 63 0.03 3.72 -8.34
CA LYS A 63 -0.12 5.07 -7.78
C LYS A 63 0.75 5.26 -6.57
N ASP A 64 1.25 6.48 -6.42
CA ASP A 64 1.80 6.93 -5.14
C ASP A 64 0.65 7.33 -4.22
N SER A 65 0.57 6.74 -3.03
CA SER A 65 -0.54 7.00 -2.10
C SER A 65 -0.51 8.45 -1.58
N ASP A 66 0.69 9.02 -1.43
CA ASP A 66 0.91 10.35 -0.87
C ASP A 66 0.50 11.45 -1.85
N SER A 67 1.04 11.43 -3.07
CA SER A 67 0.78 12.44 -4.10
C SER A 67 -0.38 12.10 -5.03
N ASN A 68 -0.87 10.86 -5.03
CA ASN A 68 -1.84 10.33 -6.00
C ASN A 68 -1.35 10.44 -7.45
N LYS A 69 -0.03 10.63 -7.68
CA LYS A 69 0.57 10.60 -9.01
C LYS A 69 0.54 9.17 -9.54
N THR A 70 0.23 9.03 -10.82
CA THR A 70 0.37 7.77 -11.54
C THR A 70 1.87 7.42 -11.63
N ILE A 71 2.18 6.18 -11.26
CA ILE A 71 3.51 5.58 -11.37
C ILE A 71 3.50 4.64 -12.57
N VAL A 72 4.48 4.79 -13.45
CA VAL A 72 4.77 3.83 -14.53
C VAL A 72 6.10 3.16 -14.20
N ILE A 73 6.12 1.84 -14.20
CA ILE A 73 7.34 1.06 -14.03
C ILE A 73 7.56 0.24 -15.30
N GLU A 74 8.76 0.35 -15.85
CA GLU A 74 9.23 -0.46 -16.97
C GLU A 74 10.44 -1.25 -16.49
N ASN A 75 10.44 -2.55 -16.69
CA ASN A 75 11.51 -3.43 -16.25
C ASN A 75 12.12 -4.20 -17.40
N GLN A 76 13.45 -4.28 -17.45
CA GLN A 76 14.13 -5.04 -18.49
C GLN A 76 15.26 -5.94 -17.94
N PHE A 77 15.52 -7.03 -18.62
CA PHE A 77 16.73 -7.82 -18.45
C PHE A 77 17.94 -7.19 -19.13
N GLY A 78 19.11 -7.38 -18.52
CA GLY A 78 20.38 -6.89 -19.04
C GLY A 78 20.54 -5.37 -19.00
N THR A 79 21.28 -4.86 -19.98
CA THR A 79 21.68 -3.46 -20.05
C THR A 79 20.64 -2.61 -20.76
N THR A 80 20.39 -1.41 -20.24
CA THR A 80 19.45 -0.44 -20.82
C THR A 80 19.66 -0.20 -22.33
N ASN A 81 18.55 -0.06 -23.07
CA ASN A 81 18.54 0.19 -24.52
C ASN A 81 17.56 1.33 -24.91
N HIS A 82 17.66 1.81 -26.14
CA HIS A 82 16.83 2.92 -26.64
C HIS A 82 15.35 2.56 -26.81
N ASP A 83 15.03 1.28 -27.01
CA ASP A 83 13.63 0.83 -27.10
C ASP A 83 12.89 1.12 -25.79
N HIS A 84 13.46 0.67 -24.67
CA HIS A 84 12.86 0.89 -23.36
C HIS A 84 12.89 2.38 -22.95
N LEU A 85 13.90 3.14 -23.36
CA LEU A 85 13.88 4.61 -23.19
C LEU A 85 12.70 5.24 -23.93
N GLY A 86 12.43 4.83 -25.17
CA GLY A 86 11.27 5.30 -25.93
C GLY A 86 9.94 4.90 -25.29
N LYS A 87 9.86 3.66 -24.78
CA LYS A 87 8.71 3.15 -24.05
C LYS A 87 8.39 3.97 -22.81
N ILE A 88 9.36 4.20 -21.91
CA ILE A 88 9.09 4.95 -20.67
C ILE A 88 8.57 6.36 -20.95
N LEU A 89 9.06 7.02 -22.00
CA LEU A 89 8.57 8.34 -22.41
C LEU A 89 7.14 8.27 -22.97
N THR A 90 6.87 7.26 -23.79
CA THR A 90 5.54 7.04 -24.39
C THR A 90 4.51 6.67 -23.32
N TYR A 91 4.87 5.84 -22.35
CA TYR A 91 4.00 5.43 -21.25
C TYR A 91 3.77 6.59 -20.29
N ALA A 92 4.80 7.39 -20.00
CA ALA A 92 4.65 8.60 -19.22
C ALA A 92 3.60 9.55 -19.82
N ALA A 93 3.71 9.82 -21.13
CA ALA A 93 2.77 10.66 -21.84
C ALA A 93 1.36 10.05 -21.89
N GLY A 94 1.26 8.75 -22.22
CA GLY A 94 -0.01 8.05 -22.41
C GLY A 94 -0.81 7.83 -21.11
N LYS A 95 -0.13 7.65 -19.97
CA LYS A 95 -0.75 7.45 -18.65
C LYS A 95 -0.77 8.73 -17.80
N GLN A 96 -0.25 9.84 -18.31
CA GLN A 96 -0.02 11.07 -17.54
C GLN A 96 0.74 10.77 -16.25
N ALA A 97 1.83 9.99 -16.37
CA ALA A 97 2.61 9.54 -15.23
C ALA A 97 3.32 10.71 -14.58
N GLY A 98 3.16 10.83 -13.25
CA GLY A 98 3.92 11.79 -12.46
C GLY A 98 5.24 11.20 -11.94
N ILE A 99 5.37 9.87 -11.95
CA ILE A 99 6.57 9.15 -11.54
C ILE A 99 6.84 8.02 -12.54
N ILE A 100 8.08 7.90 -12.98
CA ILE A 100 8.53 6.90 -13.94
C ILE A 100 9.72 6.17 -13.33
N ILE A 101 9.64 4.85 -13.26
CA ILE A 101 10.70 4.01 -12.68
C ILE A 101 11.17 3.04 -13.76
N TRP A 102 12.40 3.22 -14.24
CA TRP A 102 13.02 2.30 -15.17
C TRP A 102 13.97 1.36 -14.43
N ILE A 103 13.71 0.05 -14.51
CA ILE A 103 14.46 -1.00 -13.83
C ILE A 103 15.26 -1.82 -14.84
N ALA A 104 16.55 -2.04 -14.58
CA ALA A 104 17.42 -2.85 -15.44
C ALA A 104 18.53 -3.54 -14.62
N GLU A 105 19.25 -4.51 -15.18
CA GLU A 105 20.43 -5.07 -14.50
C GLU A 105 21.62 -4.10 -14.51
N ASN A 106 21.77 -3.34 -15.59
CA ASN A 106 22.83 -2.34 -15.74
C ASN A 106 22.34 -1.12 -16.53
N PHE A 107 22.72 0.08 -16.09
CA PHE A 107 22.44 1.31 -16.81
C PHE A 107 23.65 1.79 -17.63
N ARG A 108 23.44 2.05 -18.92
CA ARG A 108 24.36 2.85 -19.74
C ARG A 108 24.47 4.27 -19.21
N GLU A 109 25.67 4.83 -19.24
CA GLU A 109 25.92 6.21 -18.80
C GLU A 109 25.13 7.23 -19.64
N GLU A 110 24.92 6.97 -20.93
CA GLU A 110 24.10 7.82 -21.80
C GLU A 110 22.64 7.85 -21.35
N HIS A 111 22.10 6.72 -20.90
CA HIS A 111 20.73 6.64 -20.39
C HIS A 111 20.60 7.27 -19.00
N LYS A 112 21.63 7.16 -18.13
CA LYS A 112 21.65 7.92 -16.87
C LYS A 112 21.58 9.42 -17.12
N LYS A 113 22.46 9.92 -17.99
CA LYS A 113 22.46 11.34 -18.42
C LYS A 113 21.16 11.79 -19.05
N ALA A 114 20.51 10.94 -19.84
CA ALA A 114 19.21 11.26 -20.41
C ALA A 114 18.13 11.43 -19.33
N LEU A 115 18.06 10.53 -18.35
CA LEU A 115 17.12 10.64 -17.23
C LEU A 115 17.43 11.86 -16.33
N GLU A 116 18.71 12.14 -16.08
CA GLU A 116 19.15 13.33 -15.34
C GLU A 116 18.73 14.60 -16.06
N TRP A 117 19.01 14.70 -17.37
CA TRP A 117 18.59 15.83 -18.18
C TRP A 117 17.07 16.01 -18.17
N LEU A 118 16.29 14.94 -18.26
CA LEU A 118 14.83 15.01 -18.15
C LEU A 118 14.40 15.60 -16.80
N ASN A 119 14.96 15.11 -15.69
CA ASN A 119 14.66 15.61 -14.35
C ASN A 119 15.05 17.08 -14.16
N GLU A 120 16.11 17.55 -14.81
CA GLU A 120 16.56 18.96 -14.74
C GLU A 120 15.70 19.91 -15.59
N ASN A 121 15.01 19.40 -16.60
CA ASN A 121 14.28 20.20 -17.59
C ASN A 121 12.74 20.10 -17.46
N VAL A 122 12.26 19.54 -16.36
CA VAL A 122 10.83 19.52 -16.00
C VAL A 122 10.60 20.31 -14.72
N ASP A 123 9.38 20.83 -14.56
CA ASP A 123 8.99 21.51 -13.33
C ASP A 123 9.05 20.53 -12.14
N PRO A 124 9.80 20.83 -11.07
CA PRO A 124 9.97 19.88 -9.97
C PRO A 124 8.67 19.53 -9.22
N GLU A 125 7.68 20.42 -9.20
CA GLU A 125 6.43 20.18 -8.47
C GLU A 125 5.40 19.42 -9.33
N THR A 126 5.24 19.86 -10.57
CA THR A 126 4.17 19.45 -11.49
C THR A 126 4.63 18.49 -12.58
N GLY A 127 5.92 18.44 -12.88
CA GLY A 127 6.52 17.59 -13.89
C GLY A 127 6.68 16.12 -13.47
N PRO A 128 6.93 15.23 -14.46
CA PRO A 128 7.24 13.84 -14.21
C PRO A 128 8.61 13.66 -13.55
N SER A 129 8.69 12.78 -12.57
CA SER A 129 9.95 12.38 -11.92
C SER A 129 10.47 11.07 -12.49
N PHE A 130 11.69 11.06 -13.02
CA PHE A 130 12.31 9.87 -13.60
C PHE A 130 13.33 9.23 -12.66
N PHE A 131 13.22 7.92 -12.48
CA PHE A 131 14.13 7.09 -11.72
C PHE A 131 14.79 6.04 -12.60
N GLY A 132 16.09 5.87 -12.42
CA GLY A 132 16.84 4.72 -12.93
C GLY A 132 17.23 3.83 -11.76
N VAL A 133 16.83 2.56 -11.82
CA VAL A 133 17.07 1.59 -10.74
C VAL A 133 17.75 0.35 -11.31
N GLU A 134 18.93 0.04 -10.80
CA GLU A 134 19.59 -1.24 -11.08
C GLU A 134 19.06 -2.31 -10.12
N ILE A 135 18.72 -3.49 -10.65
CA ILE A 135 18.39 -4.67 -9.85
C ILE A 135 19.50 -5.72 -9.95
N LYS A 136 19.87 -6.28 -8.80
CA LYS A 136 20.75 -7.47 -8.72
C LYS A 136 20.11 -8.51 -7.81
N LEU A 137 20.42 -9.78 -8.07
CA LEU A 137 20.13 -10.85 -7.11
C LEU A 137 21.41 -11.19 -6.35
N ILE A 138 21.37 -11.12 -5.02
CA ILE A 138 22.50 -11.41 -4.15
C ILE A 138 22.18 -12.58 -3.24
N LYS A 139 23.17 -13.43 -2.98
CA LYS A 139 23.05 -14.59 -2.10
C LYS A 139 24.23 -14.63 -1.13
N ILE A 140 23.97 -14.95 0.13
CA ILE A 140 25.01 -15.15 1.14
C ILE A 140 25.17 -16.66 1.34
N GLU A 141 26.32 -17.19 0.92
CA GLU A 141 26.60 -18.63 0.91
C GLU A 141 25.46 -19.45 0.26
N ASP A 142 24.70 -20.21 1.05
CA ASP A 142 23.63 -21.10 0.61
C ASP A 142 22.21 -20.52 0.82
N SER A 143 22.08 -19.25 1.23
CA SER A 143 20.78 -18.58 1.41
C SER A 143 19.92 -18.57 0.14
N PRO A 144 18.61 -18.31 0.23
CA PRO A 144 17.85 -17.88 -0.93
C PRO A 144 18.45 -16.59 -1.55
N PRO A 145 18.38 -16.39 -2.87
CA PRO A 145 18.71 -15.11 -3.49
C PRO A 145 17.77 -14.01 -2.99
N ALA A 146 18.32 -12.83 -2.73
CA ALA A 146 17.59 -11.64 -2.33
C ALA A 146 17.74 -10.54 -3.40
N PRO A 147 16.69 -9.79 -3.73
CA PRO A 147 16.78 -8.64 -4.62
C PRO A 147 17.50 -7.47 -3.93
N ASP A 148 18.39 -6.82 -4.67
CA ASP A 148 19.09 -5.61 -4.28
C ASP A 148 18.81 -4.53 -5.34
N PHE A 149 17.90 -3.62 -5.01
CA PHE A 149 17.61 -2.44 -5.83
C PHE A 149 18.57 -1.31 -5.49
N ARG A 150 19.18 -0.71 -6.52
CA ARG A 150 20.11 0.41 -6.42
C ARG A 150 19.66 1.55 -7.29
N ILE A 151 19.36 2.68 -6.66
CA ILE A 151 19.00 3.90 -7.38
C ILE A 151 20.27 4.45 -8.02
N VAL A 152 20.28 4.51 -9.35
CA VAL A 152 21.37 5.10 -10.15
C VAL A 152 21.01 6.46 -10.71
N VAL A 153 19.73 6.78 -10.86
CA VAL A 153 19.21 8.12 -11.15
C VAL A 153 17.97 8.41 -10.31
N LYS A 154 17.86 9.62 -9.77
CA LYS A 154 16.68 10.15 -9.08
C LYS A 154 16.56 11.67 -9.32
N PRO A 155 15.40 12.29 -9.11
CA PRO A 155 15.26 13.74 -9.17
C PRO A 155 16.12 14.46 -8.11
N ASN A 156 16.71 15.60 -8.47
CA ASN A 156 17.66 16.34 -7.61
C ASN A 156 17.05 16.78 -6.27
N ASP A 157 15.80 17.26 -6.27
CA ASP A 157 15.09 17.69 -5.07
C ASP A 157 14.28 16.56 -4.40
N TRP A 158 14.43 15.30 -4.83
CA TRP A 158 13.58 14.19 -4.37
C TRP A 158 13.54 14.07 -2.83
N GLU A 159 14.70 14.04 -2.18
CA GLU A 159 14.75 13.92 -0.71
C GLU A 159 14.15 15.12 0.01
N ARG A 160 14.26 16.32 -0.57
CA ARG A 160 13.66 17.54 -0.05
C ARG A 160 12.15 17.54 -0.28
N MET A 161 11.69 17.14 -1.46
CA MET A 161 10.28 17.00 -1.81
C MET A 161 9.60 15.93 -0.95
N VAL A 162 10.26 14.80 -0.68
CA VAL A 162 9.74 13.76 0.22
C VAL A 162 9.69 14.25 1.67
N ARG A 163 10.69 15.02 2.12
CA ARG A 163 10.65 15.68 3.44
C ARG A 163 9.58 16.77 3.52
N MET A 164 9.39 17.54 2.45
CA MET A 164 8.39 18.61 2.39
C MET A 164 6.97 18.02 2.25
N SER A 165 6.75 16.97 1.46
CA SER A 165 5.48 16.22 1.40
C SER A 165 5.15 15.52 2.71
N SER A 166 6.15 15.03 3.46
CA SER A 166 5.95 14.57 4.85
C SER A 166 5.56 15.71 5.82
N GLN A 167 5.83 16.97 5.49
CA GLN A 167 5.42 18.16 6.25
C GLN A 167 4.13 18.80 5.73
N THR A 168 3.80 18.66 4.45
CA THR A 168 2.52 19.05 3.85
C THR A 168 1.70 17.81 3.55
N MET A 169 0.92 17.38 4.54
CA MET A 169 -0.15 16.38 4.34
C MET A 169 -0.90 16.67 3.04
N SER A 170 -1.04 15.65 2.17
CA SER A 170 -1.89 15.74 0.98
C SER A 170 -3.30 16.18 1.36
N GLU A 171 -4.04 16.81 0.45
CA GLU A 171 -5.41 17.25 0.74
C GLU A 171 -6.32 16.09 1.16
N THR A 172 -6.06 14.90 0.63
CA THR A 172 -6.77 13.66 1.02
C THR A 172 -6.39 13.23 2.43
N SER A 173 -5.10 13.25 2.76
CA SER A 173 -4.58 12.96 4.09
C SER A 173 -5.07 13.97 5.15
N LYS A 174 -5.22 15.25 4.78
CA LYS A 174 -5.88 16.28 5.60
C LYS A 174 -7.33 15.95 5.86
N LYS A 175 -8.08 15.58 4.81
CA LYS A 175 -9.47 15.15 4.94
C LYS A 175 -9.62 13.90 5.81
N TYR A 176 -8.72 12.90 5.71
CA TYR A 176 -8.72 11.74 6.61
C TYR A 176 -8.49 12.16 8.06
N LEU A 177 -7.46 12.98 8.31
CA LEU A 177 -7.17 13.46 9.66
C LEU A 177 -8.35 14.24 10.25
N GLU A 178 -8.96 15.13 9.47
CA GLU A 178 -10.13 15.90 9.87
C GLU A 178 -11.32 14.98 10.18
N PHE A 179 -11.68 14.10 9.26
CA PHE A 179 -12.77 13.15 9.41
C PHE A 179 -12.60 12.29 10.65
N PHE A 180 -11.42 11.67 10.81
CA PHE A 180 -11.14 10.83 11.97
C PHE A 180 -11.07 11.63 13.27
N THR A 181 -10.67 12.90 13.24
CA THR A 181 -10.73 13.79 14.41
C THR A 181 -12.17 13.99 14.89
N LYS A 182 -13.08 14.36 13.98
CA LYS A 182 -14.52 14.49 14.28
C LYS A 182 -15.09 13.16 14.77
N LEU A 183 -14.72 12.05 14.12
CA LEU A 183 -15.19 10.71 14.49
C LEU A 183 -14.77 10.31 15.90
N VAL A 184 -13.50 10.48 16.27
CA VAL A 184 -13.02 10.07 17.61
C VAL A 184 -13.60 10.94 18.72
N GLU A 185 -13.92 12.20 18.43
CA GLU A 185 -14.62 13.09 19.35
C GLU A 185 -16.04 12.60 19.60
N LYS A 186 -16.80 12.38 18.53
CA LYS A 186 -18.16 11.83 18.63
C LYS A 186 -18.19 10.46 19.32
N TYR A 187 -17.25 9.58 18.98
CA TYR A 187 -17.19 8.25 19.61
C TYR A 187 -16.88 8.34 21.11
N LYS A 188 -16.01 9.28 21.52
CA LYS A 188 -15.69 9.50 22.93
C LYS A 188 -16.89 10.05 23.71
N GLU A 189 -17.72 10.89 23.10
CA GLU A 189 -18.97 11.38 23.70
C GLU A 189 -19.95 10.24 24.00
N ILE A 190 -20.19 9.36 23.03
CA ILE A 190 -21.15 8.26 23.18
C ILE A 190 -20.56 7.06 23.93
N ASN A 191 -19.23 6.97 24.05
CA ASN A 191 -18.52 5.91 24.78
C ASN A 191 -17.44 6.50 25.70
N PRO A 192 -17.82 7.13 26.84
CA PRO A 192 -16.89 7.83 27.72
C PRO A 192 -15.78 6.94 28.31
N GLY A 193 -16.00 5.62 28.41
CA GLY A 193 -14.99 4.67 28.88
C GLY A 193 -13.90 4.31 27.85
N TRP A 194 -14.09 4.68 26.58
CA TRP A 194 -13.13 4.38 25.53
C TRP A 194 -11.88 5.26 25.64
N ARG A 195 -10.69 4.64 25.50
CA ARG A 195 -9.43 5.38 25.42
C ARG A 195 -9.29 5.99 24.04
N LYS A 196 -9.41 7.32 23.95
CA LYS A 196 -9.28 8.08 22.70
C LYS A 196 -7.92 7.76 22.07
N VAL A 197 -7.93 7.32 20.81
CA VAL A 197 -6.72 7.16 19.99
C VAL A 197 -6.45 8.43 19.21
N LYS A 198 -5.18 8.69 18.90
CA LYS A 198 -4.76 9.84 18.10
C LYS A 198 -5.05 9.54 16.62
N PRO A 199 -5.87 10.35 15.93
CA PRO A 199 -6.05 10.25 14.49
C PRO A 199 -4.74 10.48 13.74
N LEU A 200 -4.57 9.79 12.62
CA LEU A 200 -3.44 9.89 11.71
C LEU A 200 -3.93 10.20 10.27
N PRO A 201 -3.08 10.78 9.41
CA PRO A 201 -3.39 11.10 8.02
C PRO A 201 -3.50 9.86 7.10
N GLN A 202 -4.35 8.89 7.43
CA GLN A 202 -4.46 7.60 6.74
C GLN A 202 -5.91 7.15 6.64
N SER A 203 -6.23 6.20 5.76
CA SER A 203 -7.61 5.81 5.43
C SER A 203 -8.30 4.88 6.44
N TRP A 204 -7.65 4.56 7.56
CA TRP A 204 -8.19 3.75 8.65
C TRP A 204 -7.77 4.26 10.03
N LEU A 205 -8.56 3.93 11.03
CA LEU A 205 -8.25 4.20 12.44
C LEU A 205 -8.66 3.00 13.28
N SER A 206 -7.74 2.48 14.08
CA SER A 206 -7.95 1.25 14.85
C SER A 206 -7.57 1.39 16.32
N PHE A 207 -8.14 0.51 17.14
CA PHE A 207 -7.82 0.34 18.55
C PHE A 207 -7.95 -1.14 18.95
N GLY A 208 -7.25 -1.52 20.03
CA GLY A 208 -7.17 -2.92 20.44
C GLY A 208 -8.53 -3.52 20.82
N ALA A 209 -8.77 -4.77 20.42
CA ALA A 209 -9.97 -5.52 20.75
C ALA A 209 -9.85 -6.35 22.06
N GLY A 210 -8.82 -6.07 22.87
CA GLY A 210 -8.57 -6.75 24.15
C GLY A 210 -7.80 -8.07 24.05
N ARG A 211 -7.40 -8.50 22.85
CA ARG A 211 -6.50 -9.64 22.59
C ARG A 211 -5.42 -9.22 21.60
N SER A 212 -4.19 -9.68 21.80
CA SER A 212 -3.10 -9.45 20.85
C SER A 212 -3.48 -10.00 19.47
N GLY A 213 -3.13 -9.26 18.42
CA GLY A 213 -3.46 -9.59 17.02
C GLY A 213 -4.90 -9.27 16.60
N LEU A 214 -5.75 -8.74 17.48
CA LEU A 214 -7.12 -8.34 17.14
C LEU A 214 -7.34 -6.85 17.37
N VAL A 215 -7.88 -6.17 16.37
CA VAL A 215 -8.19 -4.73 16.45
C VAL A 215 -9.59 -4.43 15.92
N PHE A 216 -10.27 -3.50 16.58
CA PHE A 216 -11.44 -2.84 16.01
C PHE A 216 -10.96 -1.68 15.15
N ALA A 217 -11.53 -1.51 13.97
CA ALA A 217 -11.14 -0.44 13.06
C ALA A 217 -12.34 0.20 12.35
N TRP A 218 -12.19 1.49 12.07
CA TRP A 218 -12.95 2.19 11.05
C TRP A 218 -12.07 2.34 9.81
N ALA A 219 -12.61 2.13 8.62
CA ALA A 219 -11.81 2.21 7.39
C ALA A 219 -12.62 2.63 6.17
N PHE A 220 -12.06 3.54 5.38
CA PHE A 220 -12.48 3.77 4.00
C PHE A 220 -12.00 2.62 3.11
N LYS A 221 -12.84 2.17 2.18
CA LYS A 221 -12.56 1.08 1.24
C LYS A 221 -12.73 1.57 -0.21
N SER A 222 -12.02 0.91 -1.14
CA SER A 222 -11.90 1.28 -2.56
C SER A 222 -13.21 1.34 -3.35
N ASN A 223 -14.30 0.71 -2.89
CA ASN A 223 -15.59 0.66 -3.60
C ASN A 223 -16.64 1.64 -3.04
N ASN A 224 -16.22 2.86 -2.66
CA ASN A 224 -17.10 3.85 -2.02
C ASN A 224 -17.86 3.25 -0.81
N ARG A 225 -17.11 2.55 0.04
CA ARG A 225 -17.64 1.98 1.30
C ARG A 225 -16.85 2.49 2.48
N PHE A 226 -17.55 2.70 3.59
CA PHE A 226 -16.94 2.88 4.90
C PHE A 226 -17.26 1.65 5.76
N ALA A 227 -16.28 1.19 6.52
CA ALA A 227 -16.35 -0.05 7.27
C ALA A 227 -16.18 0.19 8.78
N VAL A 228 -16.96 -0.55 9.56
CA VAL A 228 -16.65 -0.88 10.96
C VAL A 228 -16.26 -2.35 10.97
N GLU A 229 -15.05 -2.66 11.42
CA GLU A 229 -14.48 -4.01 11.29
C GLU A 229 -13.73 -4.50 12.53
N LEU A 230 -13.76 -5.82 12.71
CA LEU A 230 -12.77 -6.57 13.48
C LEU A 230 -11.75 -7.12 12.48
N TYR A 231 -10.50 -6.70 12.63
CA TYR A 231 -9.38 -7.23 11.86
C TYR A 231 -8.56 -8.18 12.73
N ILE A 232 -8.28 -9.36 12.19
CA ILE A 232 -7.58 -10.46 12.87
C ILE A 232 -6.27 -10.69 12.13
N ASP A 233 -5.16 -10.31 12.77
CA ASP A 233 -3.81 -10.60 12.31
C ASP A 233 -2.85 -10.78 13.50
N THR A 234 -2.61 -12.04 13.84
CA THR A 234 -1.67 -12.49 14.88
C THR A 234 -0.25 -12.68 14.36
N GLY A 235 -0.01 -12.46 13.06
CA GLY A 235 1.23 -12.82 12.37
C GLY A 235 1.25 -14.26 11.84
N ASP A 236 0.30 -15.13 12.24
CA ASP A 236 0.17 -16.51 11.80
C ASP A 236 -1.21 -16.73 11.13
N LYS A 237 -1.21 -17.20 9.88
CA LYS A 237 -2.44 -17.41 9.10
C LYS A 237 -3.35 -18.48 9.70
N ASN A 238 -2.79 -19.58 10.19
CA ASN A 238 -3.57 -20.68 10.77
C ASN A 238 -4.24 -20.24 12.07
N GLU A 239 -3.52 -19.47 12.90
CA GLU A 239 -4.12 -18.90 14.12
C GLU A 239 -5.20 -17.87 13.79
N ASN A 240 -5.02 -17.04 12.76
CA ASN A 240 -6.05 -16.10 12.31
C ASN A 240 -7.33 -16.82 11.88
N GLU A 241 -7.20 -17.87 11.08
CA GLU A 241 -8.34 -18.68 10.62
C GLU A 241 -9.00 -19.42 11.79
N ARG A 242 -8.23 -19.97 12.73
CA ARG A 242 -8.77 -20.61 13.95
C ARG A 242 -9.60 -19.64 14.78
N ILE A 243 -9.09 -18.43 15.02
CA ILE A 243 -9.80 -17.37 15.77
C ILE A 243 -11.08 -16.97 15.02
N PHE A 244 -10.99 -16.79 13.70
CA PHE A 244 -12.13 -16.45 12.86
C PHE A 244 -13.23 -17.53 12.91
N GLU A 245 -12.84 -18.80 12.81
CA GLU A 245 -13.77 -19.94 12.90
C GLU A 245 -14.39 -20.07 14.30
N GLU A 246 -13.62 -19.79 15.36
CA GLU A 246 -14.15 -19.78 16.73
C GLU A 246 -15.23 -18.69 16.90
N LEU A 247 -15.02 -17.50 16.33
CA LEU A 247 -16.04 -16.45 16.29
C LEU A 247 -17.25 -16.88 15.45
N ALA A 248 -17.02 -17.55 14.32
CA ALA A 248 -18.07 -18.00 13.41
C ALA A 248 -19.00 -19.07 14.02
N LYS A 249 -18.56 -19.84 15.03
CA LYS A 249 -19.43 -20.72 15.82
C LYS A 249 -20.57 -19.97 16.52
N HIS A 250 -20.44 -18.67 16.69
CA HIS A 250 -21.45 -17.80 17.30
C HIS A 250 -22.16 -16.90 16.27
N ARG A 251 -21.97 -17.15 14.97
CA ARG A 251 -22.47 -16.31 13.88
C ARG A 251 -23.95 -15.98 14.00
N ASP A 252 -24.82 -16.97 14.22
CA ASP A 252 -26.27 -16.73 14.31
C ASP A 252 -26.65 -15.78 15.46
N LYS A 253 -25.96 -15.90 16.60
CA LYS A 253 -26.19 -15.04 17.77
C LYS A 253 -25.69 -13.62 17.49
N ILE A 254 -24.52 -13.50 16.90
CA ILE A 254 -23.90 -12.21 16.54
C ILE A 254 -24.77 -11.51 15.48
N GLU A 255 -25.17 -12.20 14.43
CA GLU A 255 -25.98 -11.65 13.35
C GLU A 255 -27.43 -11.37 13.76
N ASN A 256 -27.91 -11.94 14.87
CA ASN A 256 -29.19 -11.52 15.46
C ASN A 256 -29.11 -10.17 16.18
N GLU A 257 -27.98 -9.88 16.83
CA GLU A 257 -27.76 -8.59 17.50
C GLU A 257 -27.30 -7.50 16.51
N LEU A 258 -26.55 -7.86 15.46
CA LEU A 258 -26.02 -6.92 14.47
C LEU A 258 -26.13 -7.49 13.05
N LYS A 259 -27.08 -6.98 12.27
CA LYS A 259 -27.33 -7.41 10.89
C LYS A 259 -26.29 -6.82 9.91
N GLY A 260 -26.14 -7.46 8.75
CA GLY A 260 -25.29 -6.95 7.66
C GLY A 260 -23.79 -7.23 7.83
N LEU A 261 -23.43 -8.19 8.69
CA LEU A 261 -22.05 -8.62 8.85
C LEU A 261 -21.58 -9.42 7.64
N VAL A 262 -20.37 -9.12 7.20
CA VAL A 262 -19.65 -9.85 6.17
C VAL A 262 -18.44 -10.51 6.83
N TRP A 263 -18.32 -11.81 6.63
CA TRP A 263 -17.26 -12.66 7.19
C TRP A 263 -16.29 -13.03 6.08
N GLU A 264 -15.07 -12.51 6.14
CA GLU A 264 -14.10 -12.58 5.04
C GLU A 264 -12.80 -13.21 5.53
N LYS A 265 -12.50 -14.40 5.01
CA LYS A 265 -11.13 -14.92 4.96
C LYS A 265 -10.47 -14.23 3.76
N LEU A 266 -9.50 -13.35 4.01
CA LEU A 266 -8.90 -12.55 2.94
C LEU A 266 -7.97 -13.46 2.15
N GLU A 267 -8.41 -14.01 1.03
CA GLU A 267 -7.66 -15.06 0.30
C GLU A 267 -6.24 -14.61 -0.08
N ASP A 268 -6.08 -13.35 -0.47
CA ASP A 268 -4.81 -12.72 -0.86
C ASP A 268 -3.98 -12.20 0.33
N LYS A 269 -4.45 -12.37 1.58
CA LYS A 269 -3.76 -11.87 2.78
C LYS A 269 -3.71 -12.94 3.87
N ARG A 270 -2.82 -12.77 4.84
CA ARG A 270 -2.81 -13.67 6.02
C ARG A 270 -3.93 -13.39 7.01
N GLY A 271 -4.51 -12.20 6.98
CA GLY A 271 -5.50 -11.74 7.96
C GLY A 271 -6.91 -12.20 7.64
N CYS A 272 -7.77 -12.19 8.65
CA CYS A 272 -9.22 -12.35 8.48
C CYS A 272 -9.95 -11.07 8.91
N ARG A 273 -11.15 -10.87 8.37
CA ARG A 273 -11.96 -9.68 8.66
C ARG A 273 -13.41 -10.04 8.87
N ILE A 274 -14.03 -9.39 9.85
CA ILE A 274 -15.49 -9.37 10.01
C ILE A 274 -15.91 -7.92 10.02
N ALA A 275 -16.80 -7.51 9.11
CA ALA A 275 -17.11 -6.10 8.90
C ALA A 275 -18.59 -5.84 8.66
N VAL A 276 -19.02 -4.62 9.01
CA VAL A 276 -20.26 -4.02 8.50
C VAL A 276 -19.87 -2.88 7.56
N TYR A 277 -20.52 -2.81 6.40
CA TYR A 277 -20.25 -1.79 5.40
C TYR A 277 -21.42 -0.82 5.25
N LYS A 278 -21.08 0.46 5.11
CA LYS A 278 -21.99 1.51 4.64
C LYS A 278 -21.51 1.99 3.27
N ASN A 279 -22.41 2.04 2.31
CA ASN A 279 -22.14 2.71 1.03
C ASN A 279 -22.09 4.22 1.26
N ILE A 280 -21.11 4.88 0.66
CA ILE A 280 -20.87 6.33 0.78
C ILE A 280 -20.84 6.98 -0.60
N LYS A 281 -21.03 8.30 -0.66
CA LYS A 281 -21.17 9.06 -1.92
C LYS A 281 -19.82 9.39 -2.57
N GLY A 282 -18.99 8.37 -2.77
CA GLY A 282 -17.65 8.51 -3.36
C GLY A 282 -16.51 8.39 -2.34
N SER A 283 -15.29 8.62 -2.82
CA SER A 283 -14.10 8.69 -1.96
C SER A 283 -14.13 9.93 -1.05
N ILE A 284 -13.32 9.95 0.01
CA ILE A 284 -13.24 11.08 0.96
C ILE A 284 -12.97 12.43 0.28
N LYS A 285 -12.35 12.42 -0.91
CA LYS A 285 -12.10 13.63 -1.71
C LYS A 285 -13.39 14.39 -2.06
N PHE A 286 -14.51 13.68 -2.25
CA PHE A 286 -15.77 14.22 -2.76
C PHE A 286 -16.87 14.36 -1.71
N LEU A 287 -16.64 13.86 -0.48
CA LEU A 287 -17.63 13.94 0.58
C LEU A 287 -17.77 15.37 1.10
N THR A 288 -19.01 15.76 1.39
CA THR A 288 -19.33 17.04 2.04
C THR A 288 -19.34 16.92 3.56
N GLU A 289 -19.53 18.04 4.26
CA GLU A 289 -19.73 18.04 5.72
C GLU A 289 -20.98 17.26 6.13
N GLU A 290 -22.07 17.32 5.35
CA GLU A 290 -23.26 16.52 5.63
C GLU A 290 -22.99 15.02 5.49
N ASP A 291 -22.21 14.61 4.48
CA ASP A 291 -21.80 13.21 4.33
C ASP A 291 -20.93 12.77 5.53
N TYR A 292 -20.05 13.63 6.01
CA TYR A 292 -19.24 13.33 7.20
C TYR A 292 -20.13 13.07 8.42
N LEU A 293 -21.11 13.93 8.68
CA LEU A 293 -22.03 13.77 9.80
C LEU A 293 -22.79 12.44 9.70
N GLU A 294 -23.35 12.12 8.53
CA GLU A 294 -24.10 10.88 8.30
C GLU A 294 -23.23 9.63 8.51
N ILE A 295 -21.99 9.64 8.00
CA ILE A 295 -21.07 8.51 8.13
C ILE A 295 -20.60 8.38 9.57
N ILE A 296 -20.25 9.48 10.25
CA ILE A 296 -19.75 9.47 11.62
C ILE A 296 -20.84 8.99 12.59
N GLU A 297 -22.08 9.46 12.43
CA GLU A 297 -23.20 9.02 13.28
C GLU A 297 -23.38 7.50 13.17
N TRP A 298 -23.53 7.00 11.94
CA TRP A 298 -23.63 5.56 11.71
C TRP A 298 -22.41 4.78 12.25
N ALA A 299 -21.20 5.27 11.98
CA ALA A 299 -19.97 4.57 12.31
C ALA A 299 -19.72 4.48 13.83
N THR A 300 -20.09 5.53 14.57
CA THR A 300 -19.88 5.57 16.02
C THR A 300 -20.89 4.70 16.74
N GLU A 301 -22.17 4.75 16.36
CA GLU A 301 -23.21 3.86 16.89
C GLU A 301 -22.94 2.39 16.58
N THR A 302 -22.57 2.12 15.31
CA THR A 302 -22.22 0.77 14.86
C THR A 302 -21.01 0.26 15.63
N MET A 303 -19.93 1.04 15.76
CA MET A 303 -18.75 0.60 16.51
C MET A 303 -19.03 0.34 17.99
N LYS A 304 -19.89 1.14 18.63
CA LYS A 304 -20.24 0.93 20.05
C LYS A 304 -20.92 -0.43 20.25
N THR A 305 -21.87 -0.76 19.38
CA THR A 305 -22.58 -2.05 19.41
C THR A 305 -21.64 -3.19 19.01
N PHE A 306 -20.91 -3.02 17.91
CA PHE A 306 -19.98 -3.98 17.34
C PHE A 306 -18.88 -4.36 18.35
N SER A 307 -18.16 -3.38 18.90
CA SER A 307 -17.07 -3.63 19.85
C SER A 307 -17.56 -4.27 21.15
N SER A 308 -18.72 -3.86 21.68
CA SER A 308 -19.33 -4.48 22.85
C SER A 308 -19.70 -5.95 22.60
N LEU A 309 -20.30 -6.23 21.45
CA LEU A 309 -20.72 -7.58 21.05
C LEU A 309 -19.53 -8.52 20.88
N PHE A 310 -18.57 -8.15 20.03
CA PHE A 310 -17.39 -8.99 19.75
C PHE A 310 -16.50 -9.18 20.98
N SER A 311 -16.39 -8.18 21.86
CA SER A 311 -15.62 -8.32 23.11
C SER A 311 -16.12 -9.46 24.01
N LYS A 312 -17.41 -9.80 23.97
CA LYS A 312 -17.97 -10.94 24.74
C LYS A 312 -17.45 -12.29 24.24
N TYR A 313 -17.20 -12.40 22.94
CA TYR A 313 -16.75 -13.63 22.30
C TYR A 313 -15.23 -13.73 22.26
N ILE A 314 -14.52 -12.63 21.98
CA ILE A 314 -13.05 -12.57 21.97
C ILE A 314 -12.46 -13.01 23.33
N LYS A 315 -13.12 -12.66 24.44
CA LYS A 315 -12.70 -13.08 25.79
C LYS A 315 -12.75 -14.60 26.05
N LYS A 316 -13.44 -15.36 25.21
CA LYS A 316 -13.63 -16.81 25.37
C LYS A 316 -12.68 -17.65 24.52
N ILE A 317 -11.98 -17.01 23.59
CA ILE A 317 -10.95 -17.62 22.72
C ILE A 317 -9.65 -17.72 23.52
#